data_AF-I1NJ83-F1
#
_entry.id   AF-I1NJ83-F1
#
_cell.length_a   1.000
_cell.length_b   1.000
_cell.length_c   1.000
_cell.angle_alpha   90.00
_cell.angle_beta   90.00
_cell.angle_gamma   90.00
#
_symmetry.space_group_name_H-M   'P 1'
#
loop_
_entity.id
_entity.type
_entity.pdbx_description
1 polymer ?
#
loop_
_entity_poly.entity_id
_entity_poly.type
_entity_poly.pdbx_seq_one_letter_code
_entity_poly.pdbx_strand_id
1 'polypeptide(L)'
;MMLRRRGSVTSFYSKFIDSHNLNCGRSSSNPHRVAASATSFDISSASASKATTDFVSLTRHYGRCYWELSKARLSMLVVATSGTGFVLGSGSAVDLSALSCTCLGTMMVAASANSLNQVFEINNDAKMKRTSRRPLPSGRITIPHAVGWASSVGLAGTALLATQTNMLAAGLAASNLILYAFVYTPLKQIHPINTWVGAVVGAIPPLLGWAAASNDISLNGMILPAALYFWQIPHFMALAYLCRDDYAAGGFKMYSLADASGHRTALVALRNSIYLIPLGFLAYDWGLTSGWFCLESAALTLAISAAAFSFYRNRTKEKARRMFHASLLYLPVFMSGLLIHRRSENEQFLEDKAKGFVKSASSTESSELDDDNGDQNIKARRPYRTEARPPVSYASVAPFPFLPAPSYNFP
;
A
#
# COMPACT_ATOMS: atom_id res chain seq x y z
N MET A 1 10.07 63.30 0.19
CA MET A 1 11.13 62.78 -0.71
C MET A 1 10.46 61.86 -1.72
N MET A 2 10.41 62.22 -3.01
CA MET A 2 9.84 61.35 -4.05
C MET A 2 10.88 60.38 -4.60
N LEU A 3 10.52 59.10 -4.72
CA LEU A 3 10.92 58.25 -5.85
C LEU A 3 9.83 57.21 -6.10
N ARG A 4 9.71 56.73 -7.33
CA ARG A 4 8.40 56.36 -7.92
C ARG A 4 8.51 55.18 -8.88
N ARG A 5 7.46 54.34 -8.86
CA ARG A 5 6.96 53.38 -9.87
C ARG A 5 7.10 51.88 -9.53
N ARG A 6 5.98 51.18 -9.77
CA ARG A 6 5.87 49.72 -9.91
C ARG A 6 6.19 49.34 -11.36
N GLY A 7 6.62 48.10 -11.58
CA GLY A 7 6.77 47.50 -12.90
C GLY A 7 6.74 45.97 -12.82
N SER A 8 5.67 45.41 -13.37
CA SER A 8 5.50 44.06 -13.94
C SER A 8 6.80 43.45 -14.47
N VAL A 9 7.17 42.17 -14.25
CA VAL A 9 6.43 40.91 -14.50
C VAL A 9 6.13 40.69 -16.00
N THR A 10 6.41 39.45 -16.46
CA THR A 10 6.29 38.90 -17.84
C THR A 10 7.13 39.53 -18.96
N SER A 11 8.31 38.95 -19.20
CA SER A 11 8.78 38.61 -20.56
C SER A 11 9.69 37.37 -20.43
N PHE A 12 9.15 36.16 -20.63
CA PHE A 12 9.10 35.39 -21.88
C PHE A 12 10.38 34.57 -22.15
N TYR A 13 10.23 33.24 -22.16
CA TYR A 13 11.31 32.30 -22.46
C TYR A 13 11.62 32.34 -23.97
N SER A 14 12.69 33.03 -24.36
CA SER A 14 13.34 32.82 -25.65
C SER A 14 14.85 32.75 -25.48
N LYS A 15 15.34 31.55 -25.16
CA LYS A 15 16.73 31.15 -25.44
C LYS A 15 16.69 30.14 -26.57
N PHE A 16 16.57 30.66 -27.80
CA PHE A 16 16.97 29.91 -28.98
C PHE A 16 18.45 29.51 -28.85
N ILE A 17 18.79 28.32 -29.33
CA ILE A 17 20.14 27.77 -29.25
C ILE A 17 20.86 28.16 -30.55
N ASP A 18 21.36 29.40 -30.60
CA ASP A 18 22.23 29.87 -31.68
C ASP A 18 23.65 29.34 -31.46
N SER A 19 23.91 28.12 -31.93
CA SER A 19 25.25 27.55 -31.98
C SER A 19 25.41 26.56 -33.15
N HIS A 20 25.81 27.07 -34.31
CA HIS A 20 26.92 26.51 -35.10
C HIS A 20 27.17 27.36 -36.36
N ASN A 21 28.05 28.35 -36.23
CA ASN A 21 28.52 29.17 -37.35
C ASN A 21 29.96 28.72 -37.68
N LEU A 22 30.15 27.93 -38.75
CA LEU A 22 31.47 27.41 -39.15
C LEU A 22 31.63 27.37 -40.68
N ASN A 23 32.32 28.39 -41.20
CA ASN A 23 33.09 28.47 -42.44
C ASN A 23 32.52 27.86 -43.74
N CYS A 24 32.06 28.77 -44.63
CA CYS A 24 32.10 28.56 -46.07
C CYS A 24 33.54 28.28 -46.55
N GLY A 25 33.75 27.29 -47.42
CA GLY A 25 35.09 26.88 -47.87
C GLY A 25 35.16 26.36 -49.31
N ARG A 26 35.27 27.28 -50.27
CA ARG A 26 35.60 27.11 -51.70
C ARG A 26 34.79 26.13 -52.57
N SER A 27 34.24 26.70 -53.64
CA SER A 27 33.84 26.00 -54.87
C SER A 27 35.02 25.28 -55.54
N SER A 28 34.75 24.12 -56.13
CA SER A 28 35.38 23.68 -57.39
C SER A 28 34.39 22.82 -58.17
N SER A 29 34.33 23.00 -59.49
CA SER A 29 33.35 22.39 -60.38
C SER A 29 33.91 21.19 -61.13
N ASN A 30 33.15 20.10 -61.25
CA ASN A 30 33.12 19.34 -62.51
C ASN A 30 31.82 18.52 -62.67
N PRO A 31 31.21 18.40 -63.88
CA PRO A 31 29.92 17.75 -64.04
C PRO A 31 29.96 16.48 -64.92
N HIS A 32 29.69 15.30 -64.38
CA HIS A 32 29.39 14.11 -65.18
C HIS A 32 28.21 13.29 -64.68
N ARG A 33 27.40 12.83 -65.65
CA ARG A 33 26.15 12.07 -65.48
C ARG A 33 26.43 10.64 -65.03
N VAL A 34 25.58 10.09 -64.14
CA VAL A 34 25.13 8.67 -64.19
C VAL A 34 23.63 8.63 -63.84
N ALA A 35 22.93 7.63 -64.38
CA ALA A 35 21.47 7.47 -64.40
C ALA A 35 20.71 7.71 -63.08
N ALA A 36 19.59 8.43 -63.18
CA ALA A 36 18.55 8.45 -62.16
C ALA A 36 17.69 7.17 -62.26
N SER A 37 18.13 6.07 -61.65
CA SER A 37 17.24 4.94 -61.36
C SER A 37 16.26 5.34 -60.27
N ALA A 38 15.04 5.71 -60.66
CA ALA A 38 13.97 6.10 -59.75
C ALA A 38 13.42 4.90 -58.97
N THR A 39 14.17 4.44 -57.95
CA THR A 39 13.62 3.59 -56.90
C THR A 39 12.54 4.39 -56.17
N SER A 40 11.28 4.08 -56.46
CA SER A 40 10.12 4.60 -55.74
C SER A 40 10.14 4.10 -54.30
N PHE A 41 10.82 4.82 -53.40
CA PHE A 41 10.78 4.55 -51.97
C PHE A 41 9.33 4.64 -51.49
N ASP A 42 8.81 3.56 -50.90
CA ASP A 42 7.43 3.47 -50.44
C ASP A 42 7.15 4.39 -49.25
N ILE A 43 6.83 5.66 -49.54
CA ILE A 43 6.42 6.68 -48.57
C ILE A 43 5.25 6.17 -47.72
N SER A 44 4.34 5.36 -48.30
CA SER A 44 3.26 4.69 -47.59
C SER A 44 3.75 3.75 -46.49
N SER A 45 4.81 2.97 -46.74
CA SER A 45 5.40 2.07 -45.73
C SER A 45 6.10 2.83 -44.60
N ALA A 46 6.79 3.93 -44.93
CA ALA A 46 7.42 4.82 -43.96
C ALA A 46 6.38 5.54 -43.09
N SER A 47 5.26 5.96 -43.68
CA SER A 47 4.14 6.58 -42.96
C SER A 47 3.46 5.61 -42.00
N ALA A 48 3.12 4.39 -42.46
CA ALA A 48 2.46 3.38 -41.64
C ALA A 48 3.35 2.87 -40.48
N SER A 49 4.64 2.64 -40.73
CA SER A 49 5.60 2.25 -39.70
C SER A 49 5.86 3.36 -38.68
N LYS A 50 5.90 4.62 -39.10
CA LYS A 50 5.96 5.77 -38.19
C LYS A 50 4.70 5.87 -37.32
N ALA A 51 3.50 5.86 -37.91
CA ALA A 51 2.25 5.93 -37.16
C ALA A 51 2.10 4.79 -36.14
N THR A 52 2.54 3.58 -36.50
CA THR A 52 2.60 2.42 -35.59
C THR A 52 3.58 2.67 -34.44
N THR A 53 4.77 3.21 -34.72
CA THR A 53 5.78 3.56 -33.71
C THR A 53 5.27 4.64 -32.76
N ASP A 54 4.64 5.69 -33.29
CA ASP A 54 4.06 6.79 -32.53
C ASP A 54 2.94 6.26 -31.59
N PHE A 55 2.03 5.41 -32.08
CA PHE A 55 1.00 4.76 -31.28
C PHE A 55 1.56 3.85 -30.16
N VAL A 56 2.59 3.05 -30.46
CA VAL A 56 3.29 2.21 -29.47
C VAL A 56 4.03 3.07 -28.43
N SER A 57 4.54 4.24 -28.82
CA SER A 57 5.13 5.20 -27.87
C SER A 57 4.09 5.82 -26.94
N LEU A 58 2.92 6.19 -27.48
CA LEU A 58 1.84 6.88 -26.77
C LEU A 58 1.13 5.95 -25.77
N THR A 59 0.84 4.72 -26.18
CA THR A 59 0.28 3.67 -25.32
C THR A 59 1.25 3.30 -24.19
N ARG A 60 2.54 3.18 -24.48
CA ARG A 60 3.60 2.95 -23.47
C ARG A 60 3.73 4.11 -22.48
N HIS A 61 3.64 5.36 -22.96
CA HIS A 61 3.66 6.57 -22.13
C HIS A 61 2.49 6.62 -21.15
N TYR A 62 1.26 6.49 -21.66
CA TYR A 62 0.07 6.55 -20.80
C TYR A 62 -0.08 5.32 -19.90
N GLY A 63 0.22 4.12 -20.38
CA GLY A 63 0.25 2.91 -19.55
C GLY A 63 1.21 3.05 -18.36
N ARG A 64 2.39 3.63 -18.58
CA ARG A 64 3.32 3.99 -17.49
C ARG A 64 2.75 5.06 -16.56
N CYS A 65 2.10 6.10 -17.08
CA CYS A 65 1.48 7.14 -16.26
C CYS A 65 0.35 6.56 -15.38
N TYR A 66 -0.51 5.68 -15.91
CA TYR A 66 -1.56 4.99 -15.15
C TYR A 66 -0.98 4.04 -14.08
N TRP A 67 0.09 3.32 -14.38
CA TRP A 67 0.82 2.48 -13.41
C TRP A 67 1.40 3.29 -12.23
N GLU A 68 1.93 4.49 -12.52
CA GLU A 68 2.44 5.41 -11.50
C GLU A 68 1.31 6.16 -10.73
N LEU A 69 0.20 6.51 -11.39
CA LEU A 69 -0.97 7.16 -10.78
C LEU A 69 -1.73 6.22 -9.83
N SER A 70 -2.01 4.99 -10.27
CA SER A 70 -2.65 3.94 -9.47
C SER A 70 -1.84 3.48 -8.26
N LYS A 71 -0.54 3.80 -8.22
CA LYS A 71 0.47 3.23 -7.33
C LYS A 71 0.43 1.69 -7.31
N ALA A 72 0.23 1.04 -8.46
CA ALA A 72 -0.15 -0.38 -8.57
C ALA A 72 0.57 -1.34 -7.60
N ARG A 73 1.90 -1.28 -7.49
CA ARG A 73 2.71 -2.11 -6.56
C ARG A 73 2.31 -1.99 -5.09
N LEU A 74 1.89 -0.81 -4.64
CA LEU A 74 1.37 -0.57 -3.29
C LEU A 74 -0.07 -1.08 -3.17
N SER A 75 -0.90 -0.82 -4.18
CA SER A 75 -2.29 -1.26 -4.24
C SER A 75 -2.42 -2.79 -4.17
N MET A 76 -1.41 -3.56 -4.59
CA MET A 76 -1.34 -5.02 -4.38
C MET A 76 -1.52 -5.44 -2.91
N LEU A 77 -0.99 -4.69 -1.94
CA LEU A 77 -1.16 -5.02 -0.51
C LEU A 77 -2.59 -4.71 -0.04
N VAL A 78 -3.20 -3.65 -0.55
CA VAL A 78 -4.61 -3.30 -0.29
C VAL A 78 -5.54 -4.38 -0.87
N VAL A 79 -5.27 -4.83 -2.09
CA VAL A 79 -5.96 -5.94 -2.74
C VAL A 79 -5.76 -7.24 -1.95
N ALA A 80 -4.56 -7.53 -1.46
CA ALA A 80 -4.30 -8.70 -0.63
C ALA A 80 -5.07 -8.66 0.70
N THR A 81 -5.16 -7.50 1.37
CA THR A 81 -5.98 -7.37 2.60
C THR A 81 -7.47 -7.57 2.32
N SER A 82 -7.97 -7.10 1.17
CA SER A 82 -9.35 -7.33 0.72
C SER A 82 -9.60 -8.80 0.39
N GLY A 83 -8.73 -9.45 -0.40
CA GLY A 83 -8.83 -10.88 -0.68
C GLY A 83 -8.73 -11.76 0.57
N THR A 84 -7.89 -11.38 1.54
CA THR A 84 -7.83 -12.04 2.86
C THR A 84 -9.16 -11.89 3.60
N GLY A 85 -9.72 -10.68 3.64
CA GLY A 85 -11.04 -10.42 4.20
C GLY A 85 -12.15 -11.24 3.54
N PHE A 86 -12.14 -11.35 2.21
CA PHE A 86 -13.08 -12.16 1.43
C PHE A 86 -12.99 -13.64 1.78
N VAL A 87 -11.79 -14.21 1.85
CA VAL A 87 -11.61 -15.63 2.22
C VAL A 87 -11.99 -15.88 3.68
N LEU A 88 -11.77 -14.92 4.58
CA LEU A 88 -12.22 -15.01 5.98
C LEU A 88 -13.75 -14.94 6.11
N GLY A 89 -14.40 -14.07 5.33
CA GLY A 89 -15.87 -13.92 5.28
C GLY A 89 -16.59 -14.88 4.33
N SER A 90 -15.86 -15.78 3.68
CA SER A 90 -16.44 -16.90 2.93
C SER A 90 -16.86 -18.01 3.88
N GLY A 91 -17.91 -18.75 3.55
CA GLY A 91 -18.31 -19.94 4.31
C GLY A 91 -17.38 -21.15 4.09
N SER A 92 -17.96 -22.34 3.98
CA SER A 92 -17.21 -23.56 3.66
C SER A 92 -16.50 -23.54 2.29
N ALA A 93 -17.05 -22.81 1.31
CA ALA A 93 -16.47 -22.66 -0.02
C ALA A 93 -16.14 -21.19 -0.30
N VAL A 94 -15.04 -20.95 -1.03
CA VAL A 94 -14.65 -19.62 -1.52
C VAL A 94 -15.05 -19.53 -2.99
N ASP A 95 -15.95 -18.61 -3.33
CA ASP A 95 -16.21 -18.29 -4.74
C ASP A 95 -15.00 -17.56 -5.33
N LEU A 96 -14.25 -18.27 -6.19
CA LEU A 96 -13.07 -17.74 -6.86
C LEU A 96 -13.40 -16.66 -7.91
N SER A 97 -14.63 -16.65 -8.45
CA SER A 97 -15.11 -15.62 -9.37
C SER A 97 -15.38 -14.32 -8.60
N ALA A 98 -16.23 -14.38 -7.57
CA ALA A 98 -16.51 -13.24 -6.71
C ALA A 98 -15.25 -12.72 -5.97
N LEU A 99 -14.33 -13.59 -5.55
CA LEU A 99 -13.01 -13.20 -5.04
C LEU A 99 -12.20 -12.43 -6.08
N SER A 100 -12.16 -12.91 -7.33
CA SER A 100 -11.44 -12.24 -8.43
C SER A 100 -12.04 -10.88 -8.76
N CYS A 101 -13.37 -10.77 -8.81
CA CYS A 101 -14.09 -9.51 -8.98
C CYS A 101 -13.88 -8.56 -7.79
N THR A 102 -13.85 -9.07 -6.56
CA THR A 102 -13.53 -8.31 -5.35
C THR A 102 -12.13 -7.71 -5.42
N CYS A 103 -11.14 -8.52 -5.80
CA CYS A 103 -9.75 -8.10 -5.94
C CYS A 103 -9.59 -7.05 -7.05
N LEU A 104 -10.21 -7.25 -8.21
CA LEU A 104 -10.17 -6.33 -9.34
C LEU A 104 -10.89 -5.00 -9.01
N GLY A 105 -12.09 -5.06 -8.44
CA GLY A 105 -12.85 -3.89 -8.01
C GLY A 105 -12.12 -3.08 -6.94
N THR A 106 -11.56 -3.75 -5.93
CA THR A 106 -10.68 -3.14 -4.92
C THR A 106 -9.48 -2.46 -5.59
N MET A 107 -8.82 -3.11 -6.55
CA MET A 107 -7.67 -2.54 -7.26
C MET A 107 -8.05 -1.29 -8.06
N MET A 108 -9.19 -1.31 -8.75
CA MET A 108 -9.70 -0.19 -9.56
C MET A 108 -10.08 1.02 -8.70
N VAL A 109 -10.77 0.79 -7.57
CA VAL A 109 -11.15 1.85 -6.63
C VAL A 109 -9.91 2.40 -5.90
N ALA A 110 -8.96 1.55 -5.50
CA ALA A 110 -7.68 1.98 -4.94
C ALA A 110 -6.84 2.78 -5.96
N ALA A 111 -6.88 2.41 -7.25
CA ALA A 111 -6.22 3.15 -8.33
C ALA A 111 -6.83 4.55 -8.52
N SER A 112 -8.16 4.66 -8.49
CA SER A 112 -8.88 5.95 -8.49
C SER A 112 -8.47 6.82 -7.30
N ALA A 113 -8.55 6.27 -6.08
CA ALA A 113 -8.21 6.95 -4.84
C ALA A 113 -6.75 7.47 -4.85
N ASN A 114 -5.81 6.63 -5.29
CA ASN A 114 -4.39 6.98 -5.41
C ASN A 114 -4.11 8.05 -6.48
N SER A 115 -4.97 8.16 -7.50
CA SER A 115 -4.85 9.15 -8.58
C SER A 115 -5.41 10.51 -8.16
N LEU A 116 -6.60 10.54 -7.57
CA LEU A 116 -7.18 11.76 -6.98
C LEU A 116 -6.26 12.31 -5.87
N ASN A 117 -5.67 11.42 -5.06
CA ASN A 117 -4.66 11.82 -4.08
C ASN A 117 -3.44 12.53 -4.72
N GLN A 118 -2.95 12.07 -5.89
CA GLN A 118 -1.87 12.74 -6.61
C GLN A 118 -2.32 14.07 -7.27
N VAL A 119 -3.61 14.20 -7.63
CA VAL A 119 -4.19 15.48 -8.13
C VAL A 119 -4.27 16.53 -7.02
N PHE A 120 -4.65 16.17 -5.80
CA PHE A 120 -4.70 17.11 -4.68
C PHE A 120 -3.31 17.48 -4.11
N GLU A 121 -2.27 16.70 -4.37
CA GLU A 121 -0.94 16.87 -3.77
C GLU A 121 0.15 17.36 -4.74
N ILE A 122 -0.20 17.80 -5.96
CA ILE A 122 0.78 18.21 -7.01
C ILE A 122 1.83 19.19 -6.48
N ASN A 123 1.39 20.26 -5.80
CA ASN A 123 2.25 21.31 -5.26
C ASN A 123 3.09 20.86 -4.04
N ASN A 124 2.69 19.76 -3.39
CA ASN A 124 3.38 19.18 -2.24
C ASN A 124 4.40 18.15 -2.72
N ASP A 125 4.00 17.27 -3.64
CA ASP A 125 4.84 16.27 -4.29
C ASP A 125 6.00 16.90 -5.06
N ALA A 126 5.77 18.03 -5.74
CA ALA A 126 6.80 18.82 -6.42
C ALA A 126 7.97 19.24 -5.50
N LYS A 127 7.70 19.46 -4.20
CA LYS A 127 8.70 19.91 -3.21
C LYS A 127 9.47 18.75 -2.56
N MET A 128 8.94 17.52 -2.65
CA MET A 128 9.54 16.34 -2.05
C MET A 128 10.46 15.61 -3.03
N LYS A 129 11.71 15.37 -2.63
CA LYS A 129 12.78 14.82 -3.50
C LYS A 129 12.39 13.51 -4.16
N ARG A 130 11.54 12.72 -3.51
CA ARG A 130 11.15 11.36 -3.96
C ARG A 130 9.83 11.29 -4.73
N THR A 131 9.15 12.42 -4.97
CA THR A 131 7.87 12.47 -5.72
C THR A 131 7.72 13.63 -6.70
N SER A 132 8.68 14.57 -6.75
CA SER A 132 8.73 15.62 -7.78
C SER A 132 8.73 15.08 -9.22
N ARG A 133 9.10 13.80 -9.40
CA ARG A 133 9.08 13.08 -10.69
C ARG A 133 7.78 12.30 -10.96
N ARG A 134 6.74 12.37 -10.11
CA ARG A 134 5.41 11.75 -10.37
C ARG A 134 4.75 12.34 -11.63
N PRO A 135 3.84 11.62 -12.32
CA PRO A 135 3.33 12.04 -13.62
C PRO A 135 2.72 13.46 -13.66
N LEU A 136 2.02 13.87 -12.60
CA LEU A 136 1.40 15.20 -12.49
C LEU A 136 2.41 16.31 -12.15
N PRO A 137 3.20 16.24 -11.04
CA PRO A 137 4.28 17.19 -10.77
C PRO A 137 5.31 17.35 -11.90
N SER A 138 5.57 16.29 -12.68
CA SER A 138 6.50 16.31 -13.80
C SER A 138 5.85 16.62 -15.16
N GLY A 139 4.59 17.07 -15.20
CA GLY A 139 3.90 17.47 -16.43
C GLY A 139 3.69 16.37 -17.50
N ARG A 140 3.84 15.08 -17.14
CA ARG A 140 3.70 13.95 -18.09
C ARG A 140 2.25 13.60 -18.42
N ILE A 141 1.30 14.04 -17.60
CA ILE A 141 -0.14 13.92 -17.82
C ILE A 141 -0.84 15.18 -17.31
N THR A 142 -1.92 15.60 -17.96
CA THR A 142 -2.67 16.80 -17.56
C THR A 142 -3.64 16.49 -16.41
N ILE A 143 -4.01 17.52 -15.64
CA ILE A 143 -4.96 17.36 -14.53
C ILE A 143 -6.32 16.83 -15.01
N PRO A 144 -6.96 17.36 -16.08
CA PRO A 144 -8.25 16.84 -16.56
C PRO A 144 -8.17 15.37 -17.00
N HIS A 145 -7.05 14.95 -17.61
CA HIS A 145 -6.85 13.55 -18.02
C HIS A 145 -6.70 12.62 -16.80
N ALA A 146 -5.88 13.01 -15.81
CA ALA A 146 -5.72 12.23 -14.59
C ALA A 146 -7.02 12.15 -13.77
N VAL A 147 -7.80 13.22 -13.69
CA VAL A 147 -9.12 13.24 -13.03
C VAL A 147 -10.12 12.38 -13.80
N GLY A 148 -10.22 12.53 -15.13
CA GLY A 148 -11.12 11.73 -15.96
C GLY A 148 -10.83 10.23 -15.84
N TRP A 149 -9.55 9.84 -15.92
CA TRP A 149 -9.13 8.45 -15.72
C TRP A 149 -9.48 7.93 -14.32
N ALA A 150 -9.21 8.72 -13.28
CA ALA A 150 -9.53 8.36 -11.90
C ALA A 150 -11.04 8.18 -11.67
N SER A 151 -11.87 9.08 -12.19
CA SER A 151 -13.33 8.98 -12.09
C SER A 151 -13.86 7.75 -12.83
N SER A 152 -13.41 7.50 -14.06
CA SER A 152 -13.83 6.33 -14.84
C SER A 152 -13.43 5.01 -14.18
N VAL A 153 -12.19 4.86 -13.70
CA VAL A 153 -11.75 3.61 -13.06
C VAL A 153 -12.39 3.42 -11.67
N GLY A 154 -12.67 4.50 -10.95
CA GLY A 154 -13.38 4.46 -9.66
C GLY A 154 -14.84 4.05 -9.82
N LEU A 155 -15.55 4.64 -10.79
CA LEU A 155 -16.93 4.29 -11.11
C LEU A 155 -17.03 2.83 -11.60
N ALA A 156 -16.17 2.43 -12.54
CA ALA A 156 -16.17 1.07 -13.06
C ALA A 156 -15.81 0.02 -12.00
N GLY A 157 -14.85 0.31 -11.10
CA GLY A 157 -14.49 -0.58 -9.99
C GLY A 157 -15.62 -0.71 -8.95
N THR A 158 -16.32 0.39 -8.68
CA THR A 158 -17.50 0.38 -7.77
C THR A 158 -18.67 -0.38 -8.39
N ALA A 159 -18.93 -0.19 -9.69
CA ALA A 159 -19.98 -0.91 -10.42
C ALA A 159 -19.67 -2.41 -10.57
N LEU A 160 -18.40 -2.79 -10.71
CA LEU A 160 -17.97 -4.18 -10.71
C LEU A 160 -18.28 -4.84 -9.36
N LEU A 161 -17.97 -4.20 -8.24
CA LEU A 161 -18.35 -4.70 -6.91
C LEU A 161 -19.88 -4.79 -6.77
N ALA A 162 -20.62 -3.74 -7.15
CA ALA A 162 -22.07 -3.71 -7.06
C ALA A 162 -22.78 -4.83 -7.84
N THR A 163 -22.21 -5.25 -8.97
CA THR A 163 -22.83 -6.25 -9.87
C THR A 163 -22.28 -7.67 -9.73
N GLN A 164 -21.05 -7.84 -9.22
CA GLN A 164 -20.39 -9.15 -9.09
C GLN A 164 -20.15 -9.58 -7.63
N THR A 165 -20.52 -8.74 -6.66
CA THR A 165 -20.48 -9.07 -5.23
C THR A 165 -21.80 -8.65 -4.59
N ASN A 166 -21.90 -7.45 -4.02
CA ASN A 166 -23.13 -6.87 -3.49
C ASN A 166 -23.02 -5.34 -3.30
N MET A 167 -24.15 -4.72 -2.92
CA MET A 167 -24.24 -3.28 -2.67
C MET A 167 -23.46 -2.82 -1.43
N LEU A 168 -23.28 -3.69 -0.43
CA LEU A 168 -22.56 -3.34 0.81
C LEU A 168 -21.06 -3.15 0.55
N ALA A 169 -20.44 -4.08 -0.17
CA ALA A 169 -19.05 -3.96 -0.62
C ALA A 169 -18.85 -2.75 -1.55
N ALA A 170 -19.79 -2.51 -2.48
CA ALA A 170 -19.74 -1.34 -3.36
C ALA A 170 -19.87 -0.02 -2.57
N GLY A 171 -20.75 0.03 -1.56
CA GLY A 171 -20.90 1.15 -0.64
C GLY A 171 -19.62 1.42 0.14
N LEU A 172 -19.03 0.40 0.77
CA LEU A 172 -17.74 0.49 1.45
C LEU A 172 -16.62 0.99 0.52
N ALA A 173 -16.59 0.53 -0.73
CA ALA A 173 -15.62 0.98 -1.74
C ALA A 173 -15.79 2.47 -2.08
N ALA A 174 -17.01 2.91 -2.39
CA ALA A 174 -17.33 4.30 -2.72
C ALA A 174 -17.07 5.23 -1.54
N SER A 175 -17.50 4.86 -0.32
CA SER A 175 -17.24 5.62 0.90
C SER A 175 -15.74 5.72 1.19
N ASN A 176 -14.96 4.65 0.99
CA ASN A 176 -13.51 4.72 1.22
C ASN A 176 -12.76 5.54 0.16
N LEU A 177 -13.20 5.49 -1.10
CA LEU A 177 -12.72 6.38 -2.17
C LEU A 177 -12.90 7.84 -1.77
N ILE A 178 -14.10 8.20 -1.29
CA ILE A 178 -14.42 9.55 -0.84
C ILE A 178 -13.58 9.95 0.39
N LEU A 179 -13.50 9.06 1.39
CA LEU A 179 -12.74 9.27 2.62
C LEU A 179 -11.24 9.46 2.35
N TYR A 180 -10.64 8.71 1.43
CA TYR A 180 -9.23 8.86 1.06
C TYR A 180 -8.95 10.13 0.27
N ALA A 181 -9.75 10.39 -0.76
CA ALA A 181 -9.50 11.45 -1.74
C ALA A 181 -9.87 12.84 -1.22
N PHE A 182 -11.03 13.00 -0.57
CA PHE A 182 -11.58 14.31 -0.22
C PHE A 182 -11.47 14.65 1.27
N VAL A 183 -11.35 13.65 2.17
CA VAL A 183 -11.17 13.90 3.61
C VAL A 183 -9.71 13.75 4.02
N TYR A 184 -9.16 12.53 3.97
CA TYR A 184 -7.80 12.22 4.42
C TYR A 184 -6.71 12.97 3.64
N THR A 185 -6.84 13.09 2.31
CA THR A 185 -5.80 13.74 1.51
C THR A 185 -5.61 15.23 1.84
N PRO A 186 -6.65 16.08 1.83
CA PRO A 186 -6.52 17.47 2.32
C PRO A 186 -6.08 17.53 3.79
N LEU A 187 -6.61 16.67 4.65
CA LEU A 187 -6.32 16.65 6.08
C LEU A 187 -4.83 16.46 6.41
N LYS A 188 -4.06 15.73 5.59
CA LYS A 188 -2.59 15.62 5.72
C LYS A 188 -1.88 16.98 5.68
N GLN A 189 -2.43 17.97 4.97
CA GLN A 189 -1.87 19.32 4.86
C GLN A 189 -2.33 20.24 6.00
N ILE A 190 -3.37 19.83 6.74
CA ILE A 190 -4.08 20.67 7.72
C ILE A 190 -3.75 20.27 9.17
N HIS A 191 -3.85 18.98 9.54
CA HIS A 191 -3.78 18.58 10.95
C HIS A 191 -3.21 17.16 11.17
N PRO A 192 -2.40 16.91 12.24
CA PRO A 192 -1.85 15.59 12.58
C PRO A 192 -2.85 14.44 12.76
N ILE A 193 -4.14 14.72 12.97
CA ILE A 193 -5.17 13.68 13.05
C ILE A 193 -5.31 12.86 11.75
N ASN A 194 -4.73 13.33 10.62
CA ASN A 194 -4.64 12.58 9.37
C ASN A 194 -4.14 11.14 9.54
N THR A 195 -3.22 10.87 10.49
CA THR A 195 -2.67 9.52 10.66
C THR A 195 -3.72 8.52 11.16
N TRP A 196 -4.68 8.95 11.99
CA TRP A 196 -5.77 8.12 12.48
C TRP A 196 -6.91 7.99 11.46
N VAL A 197 -7.22 9.06 10.71
CA VAL A 197 -8.19 8.98 9.60
C VAL A 197 -7.65 8.09 8.47
N GLY A 198 -6.36 8.15 8.19
CA GLY A 198 -5.67 7.24 7.28
C GLY A 198 -5.70 5.78 7.76
N ALA A 199 -5.65 5.53 9.06
CA ALA A 199 -5.82 4.19 9.63
C ALA A 199 -7.25 3.65 9.46
N VAL A 200 -8.29 4.50 9.54
CA VAL A 200 -9.68 4.10 9.19
C VAL A 200 -9.76 3.72 7.71
N VAL A 201 -9.20 4.54 6.81
CA VAL A 201 -9.13 4.23 5.37
C VAL A 201 -8.41 2.90 5.11
N GLY A 202 -7.34 2.62 5.86
CA GLY A 202 -6.57 1.38 5.76
C GLY A 202 -7.27 0.13 6.33
N ALA A 203 -8.26 0.31 7.20
CA ALA A 203 -9.05 -0.77 7.80
C ALA A 203 -10.27 -1.17 6.96
N ILE A 204 -10.79 -0.28 6.09
CA ILE A 204 -11.96 -0.58 5.26
C ILE A 204 -11.70 -1.63 4.17
N PRO A 205 -10.55 -1.73 3.48
CA PRO A 205 -10.32 -2.75 2.45
C PRO A 205 -10.51 -4.21 2.88
N PRO A 206 -10.01 -4.69 4.04
CA PRO A 206 -10.36 -6.04 4.52
C PRO A 206 -11.83 -6.17 4.93
N LEU A 207 -12.48 -5.10 5.42
CA LEU A 207 -13.91 -5.11 5.74
C LEU A 207 -14.79 -5.21 4.48
N LEU A 208 -14.41 -4.47 3.43
CA LEU A 208 -14.98 -4.55 2.08
C LEU A 208 -14.84 -5.97 1.54
N GLY A 209 -13.67 -6.59 1.71
CA GLY A 209 -13.43 -7.99 1.38
C GLY A 209 -14.41 -8.94 2.08
N TRP A 210 -14.50 -8.86 3.42
CA TRP A 210 -15.43 -9.65 4.22
C TRP A 210 -16.89 -9.46 3.76
N ALA A 211 -17.31 -8.20 3.61
CA ALA A 211 -18.66 -7.85 3.18
C ALA A 211 -18.94 -8.29 1.74
N ALA A 212 -17.94 -8.36 0.85
CA ALA A 212 -18.11 -8.85 -0.52
C ALA A 212 -18.38 -10.37 -0.57
N ALA A 213 -17.91 -11.14 0.41
CA ALA A 213 -18.20 -12.57 0.54
C ALA A 213 -19.50 -12.84 1.32
N SER A 214 -19.71 -12.19 2.46
CA SER A 214 -20.80 -12.47 3.40
C SER A 214 -22.06 -11.61 3.22
N ASN A 215 -21.96 -10.48 2.51
CA ASN A 215 -22.98 -9.41 2.48
C ASN A 215 -23.36 -8.86 3.87
N ASP A 216 -22.45 -8.94 4.85
CA ASP A 216 -22.66 -8.51 6.25
C ASP A 216 -21.41 -7.81 6.85
N ILE A 217 -21.59 -7.13 7.99
CA ILE A 217 -20.53 -6.60 8.87
C ILE A 217 -20.68 -7.24 10.26
N SER A 218 -20.06 -8.40 10.45
CA SER A 218 -20.04 -9.13 11.71
C SER A 218 -18.85 -8.76 12.61
N LEU A 219 -18.91 -9.18 13.89
CA LEU A 219 -17.77 -9.02 14.81
C LEU A 219 -16.51 -9.77 14.32
N ASN A 220 -16.67 -10.96 13.75
CA ASN A 220 -15.56 -11.70 13.13
C ASN A 220 -14.96 -10.95 11.94
N GLY A 221 -15.80 -10.28 11.15
CA GLY A 221 -15.36 -9.38 10.08
C GLY A 221 -14.55 -8.18 10.54
N MET A 222 -14.58 -7.83 11.82
CA MET A 222 -13.80 -6.71 12.38
C MET A 222 -12.39 -7.07 12.86
N ILE A 223 -12.02 -8.35 12.99
CA ILE A 223 -10.69 -8.79 13.44
C ILE A 223 -9.57 -8.26 12.53
N LEU A 224 -9.66 -8.49 11.22
CA LEU A 224 -8.65 -8.05 10.26
C LEU A 224 -8.65 -6.51 10.06
N PRO A 225 -9.80 -5.82 9.94
CA PRO A 225 -9.86 -4.35 10.00
C PRO A 225 -9.21 -3.75 11.25
N ALA A 226 -9.46 -4.31 12.44
CA ALA A 226 -8.85 -3.84 13.69
C ALA A 226 -7.33 -4.07 13.67
N ALA A 227 -6.88 -5.23 13.16
CA ALA A 227 -5.45 -5.49 12.97
C ALA A 227 -4.81 -4.44 12.04
N LEU A 228 -5.41 -4.15 10.89
CA LEU A 228 -4.93 -3.12 9.97
C LEU A 228 -4.90 -1.73 10.63
N TYR A 229 -5.97 -1.33 11.33
CA TYR A 229 -6.05 -0.05 12.03
C TYR A 229 -4.92 0.12 13.05
N PHE A 230 -4.79 -0.82 13.99
CA PHE A 230 -3.79 -0.72 15.06
C PHE A 230 -2.36 -0.92 14.56
N TRP A 231 -2.13 -1.76 13.55
CA TRP A 231 -0.81 -1.99 12.96
C TRP A 231 -0.32 -0.82 12.10
N GLN A 232 -1.22 -0.10 11.43
CA GLN A 232 -0.82 1.05 10.64
C GLN A 232 -0.21 2.16 11.50
N ILE A 233 -0.71 2.42 12.71
CA ILE A 233 -0.19 3.49 13.57
C ILE A 233 1.33 3.34 13.88
N PRO A 234 1.86 2.21 14.41
CA PRO A 234 3.30 2.05 14.60
C PRO A 234 4.07 2.13 13.28
N HIS A 235 3.58 1.52 12.20
CA HIS A 235 4.20 1.61 10.87
C HIS A 235 4.38 3.07 10.41
N PHE A 236 3.29 3.84 10.42
CA PHE A 236 3.27 5.27 10.10
C PHE A 236 4.18 6.08 11.04
N MET A 237 4.18 5.82 12.34
CA MET A 237 4.98 6.59 13.30
C MET A 237 6.49 6.40 13.11
N ALA A 238 6.95 5.18 12.80
CA ALA A 238 8.35 4.95 12.43
C ALA A 238 8.72 5.65 11.10
N LEU A 239 7.89 5.55 10.07
CA LEU A 239 8.15 6.26 8.80
C LEU A 239 8.15 7.79 8.99
N ALA A 240 7.18 8.34 9.71
CA ALA A 240 7.07 9.76 9.98
C ALA A 240 8.28 10.29 10.77
N TYR A 241 8.92 9.44 11.58
CA TYR A 241 10.20 9.76 12.23
C TYR A 241 11.39 9.69 11.27
N LEU A 242 11.45 8.67 10.41
CA LEU A 242 12.52 8.46 9.42
C LEU A 242 12.55 9.54 8.33
N CYS A 243 11.38 9.91 7.82
CA CYS A 243 11.16 10.78 6.65
C CYS A 243 10.67 12.19 7.05
N ARG A 244 10.82 12.57 8.32
CA ARG A 244 10.38 13.86 8.89
C ARG A 244 10.72 15.06 7.99
N ASP A 245 11.96 15.11 7.53
CA ASP A 245 12.53 16.23 6.77
C ASP A 245 11.85 16.41 5.39
N ASP A 246 11.49 15.30 4.74
CA ASP A 246 10.81 15.28 3.43
C ASP A 246 9.31 15.58 3.58
N TYR A 247 8.66 15.12 4.67
CA TYR A 247 7.31 15.55 5.01
C TYR A 247 7.21 17.05 5.32
N ALA A 248 8.22 17.62 5.98
CA ALA A 248 8.31 19.06 6.21
C ALA A 248 8.43 19.84 4.88
N ALA A 249 9.28 19.38 3.96
CA ALA A 249 9.44 19.99 2.64
C ALA A 249 8.15 19.96 1.80
N GLY A 250 7.37 18.87 1.90
CA GLY A 250 6.03 18.78 1.30
C GLY A 250 4.95 19.66 1.97
N GLY A 251 5.25 20.30 3.11
CA GLY A 251 4.32 21.14 3.87
C GLY A 251 3.33 20.36 4.76
N PHE A 252 3.50 19.05 4.91
CA PHE A 252 2.56 18.18 5.62
C PHE A 252 2.60 18.36 7.13
N LYS A 253 1.47 18.05 7.79
CA LYS A 253 1.30 18.12 9.23
C LYS A 253 1.34 16.72 9.84
N MET A 254 2.48 16.05 9.72
CA MET A 254 2.68 14.72 10.33
C MET A 254 2.87 14.85 11.85
N TYR A 255 2.37 13.87 12.62
CA TYR A 255 2.45 13.88 14.08
C TYR A 255 3.90 14.02 14.60
N SER A 256 4.85 13.40 13.91
CA SER A 256 6.28 13.48 14.24
C SER A 256 6.88 14.89 14.12
N LEU A 257 6.27 15.83 13.38
CA LEU A 257 6.78 17.19 13.21
C LEU A 257 6.48 18.08 14.42
N ALA A 258 5.35 17.83 15.10
CA ALA A 258 5.02 18.49 16.37
C ALA A 258 5.79 17.90 17.57
N ASP A 259 6.67 16.91 17.33
CA ASP A 259 7.29 16.07 18.36
C ASP A 259 8.80 15.93 18.17
N ALA A 260 9.54 17.05 18.28
CA ALA A 260 10.97 17.14 18.01
C ALA A 260 11.80 15.98 18.62
N SER A 261 11.58 15.63 19.90
CA SER A 261 12.29 14.56 20.61
C SER A 261 11.96 13.13 20.15
N GLY A 262 10.85 12.95 19.41
CA GLY A 262 10.31 11.65 19.00
C GLY A 262 9.64 10.85 20.12
N HIS A 263 9.52 11.39 21.34
CA HIS A 263 9.00 10.65 22.49
C HIS A 263 7.52 10.26 22.33
N ARG A 264 6.65 11.21 21.97
CA ARG A 264 5.21 10.92 21.78
C ARG A 264 4.99 10.07 20.52
N THR A 265 5.79 10.31 19.48
CA THR A 265 5.80 9.51 18.24
C THR A 265 6.06 8.03 18.55
N ALA A 266 7.09 7.74 19.35
CA ALA A 266 7.44 6.37 19.72
C ALA A 266 6.51 5.77 20.79
N LEU A 267 5.96 6.57 21.70
CA LEU A 267 4.94 6.13 22.66
C LEU A 267 3.63 5.73 21.96
N VAL A 268 3.17 6.52 20.99
CA VAL A 268 1.99 6.21 20.18
C VAL A 268 2.24 4.97 19.33
N ALA A 269 3.45 4.75 18.81
CA ALA A 269 3.81 3.48 18.17
C ALA A 269 3.67 2.29 19.14
N LEU A 270 4.39 2.32 20.26
CA LEU A 270 4.40 1.25 21.27
C LEU A 270 2.99 0.90 21.78
N ARG A 271 2.18 1.92 22.11
CA ARG A 271 0.80 1.72 22.58
C ARG A 271 -0.07 0.97 21.57
N ASN A 272 0.03 1.32 20.28
CA ASN A 272 -0.77 0.65 19.25
C ASN A 272 -0.20 -0.73 18.87
N SER A 273 1.10 -0.98 19.04
CA SER A 273 1.65 -2.35 18.99
C SER A 273 1.09 -3.23 20.12
N ILE A 274 0.91 -2.69 21.33
CA ILE A 274 0.26 -3.39 22.45
C ILE A 274 -1.22 -3.68 22.16
N TYR A 275 -1.93 -2.77 21.47
CA TYR A 275 -3.33 -2.98 21.07
C TYR A 275 -3.56 -4.11 20.05
N LEU A 276 -2.50 -4.64 19.42
CA LEU A 276 -2.59 -5.83 18.57
C LEU A 276 -2.68 -7.14 19.38
N ILE A 277 -2.21 -7.16 20.63
CA ILE A 277 -2.07 -8.39 21.45
C ILE A 277 -3.40 -9.17 21.59
N PRO A 278 -4.54 -8.55 21.96
CA PRO A 278 -5.79 -9.29 22.13
C PRO A 278 -6.37 -9.85 20.83
N LEU A 279 -5.98 -9.34 19.65
CA LEU A 279 -6.60 -9.74 18.38
C LEU A 279 -6.40 -11.23 18.05
N GLY A 280 -5.27 -11.79 18.47
CA GLY A 280 -4.98 -13.23 18.36
C GLY A 280 -5.90 -14.10 19.19
N PHE A 281 -6.18 -13.67 20.42
CA PHE A 281 -7.11 -14.33 21.33
C PHE A 281 -8.56 -14.19 20.84
N LEU A 282 -8.99 -12.98 20.48
CA LEU A 282 -10.35 -12.71 19.99
C LEU A 282 -10.66 -13.47 18.69
N ALA A 283 -9.68 -13.63 17.81
CA ALA A 283 -9.82 -14.46 16.61
C ALA A 283 -10.04 -15.95 16.92
N TYR A 284 -9.62 -16.46 18.07
CA TYR A 284 -9.90 -17.82 18.53
C TYR A 284 -11.22 -17.89 19.31
N ASP A 285 -11.40 -17.00 20.29
CA ASP A 285 -12.56 -16.92 21.18
C ASP A 285 -13.88 -16.76 20.41
N TRP A 286 -13.90 -15.91 19.37
CA TRP A 286 -15.06 -15.71 18.48
C TRP A 286 -15.15 -16.75 17.34
N GLY A 287 -14.36 -17.83 17.40
CA GLY A 287 -14.46 -19.00 16.52
C GLY A 287 -13.85 -18.85 15.12
N LEU A 288 -13.28 -17.70 14.76
CA LEU A 288 -12.72 -17.45 13.42
C LEU A 288 -11.48 -18.31 13.11
N THR A 289 -10.70 -18.69 14.13
CA THR A 289 -9.44 -19.45 13.99
C THR A 289 -9.28 -20.55 15.04
N SER A 290 -8.39 -21.51 14.79
CA SER A 290 -7.98 -22.51 15.78
C SER A 290 -7.02 -21.94 16.84
N GLY A 291 -7.06 -22.51 18.06
CA GLY A 291 -6.36 -21.96 19.23
C GLY A 291 -4.84 -21.78 19.10
N TRP A 292 -4.18 -22.55 18.22
CA TRP A 292 -2.76 -22.36 17.91
C TRP A 292 -2.45 -20.94 17.38
N PHE A 293 -3.36 -20.33 16.63
CA PHE A 293 -3.21 -18.96 16.13
C PHE A 293 -3.03 -17.94 17.26
N CYS A 294 -3.63 -18.17 18.44
CA CYS A 294 -3.47 -17.30 19.59
C CYS A 294 -2.00 -17.25 20.07
N LEU A 295 -1.28 -18.39 20.07
CA LEU A 295 0.12 -18.45 20.47
C LEU A 295 1.04 -17.81 19.42
N GLU A 296 0.82 -18.12 18.13
CA GLU A 296 1.63 -17.59 17.04
C GLU A 296 1.50 -16.07 16.89
N SER A 297 0.26 -15.56 16.92
CA SER A 297 -0.01 -14.13 16.82
C SER A 297 0.40 -13.35 18.07
N ALA A 298 0.36 -13.96 19.26
CA ALA A 298 0.95 -13.38 20.47
C ALA A 298 2.47 -13.25 20.35
N ALA A 299 3.17 -14.28 19.87
CA ALA A 299 4.62 -14.24 19.63
C ALA A 299 4.99 -13.18 18.56
N LEU A 300 4.26 -13.13 17.45
CA LEU A 300 4.40 -12.12 16.41
C LEU A 300 4.18 -10.70 16.93
N THR A 301 3.17 -10.51 17.80
CA THR A 301 2.85 -9.22 18.39
C THR A 301 3.87 -8.78 19.44
N LEU A 302 4.40 -9.72 20.22
CA LEU A 302 5.50 -9.47 21.16
C LEU A 302 6.76 -9.00 20.41
N ALA A 303 7.05 -9.57 19.24
CA ALA A 303 8.19 -9.16 18.41
C ALA A 303 8.09 -7.70 17.90
N ILE A 304 6.93 -7.30 17.34
CA ILE A 304 6.72 -5.89 16.92
C ILE A 304 6.69 -4.94 18.13
N SER A 305 6.10 -5.37 19.25
CA SER A 305 6.05 -4.57 20.49
C SER A 305 7.44 -4.37 21.12
N ALA A 306 8.30 -5.39 21.09
CA ALA A 306 9.69 -5.29 21.53
C ALA A 306 10.50 -4.35 20.62
N ALA A 307 10.27 -4.38 19.31
CA ALA A 307 10.87 -3.43 18.37
C ALA A 307 10.40 -1.99 18.66
N ALA A 308 9.11 -1.79 18.94
CA ALA A 308 8.55 -0.49 19.31
C ALA A 308 9.05 0.02 20.67
N PHE A 309 9.23 -0.86 21.65
CA PHE A 309 9.83 -0.52 22.94
C PHE A 309 11.30 -0.11 22.79
N SER A 310 12.06 -0.79 21.92
CA SER A 310 13.44 -0.41 21.60
C SER A 310 13.53 0.96 20.93
N PHE A 311 12.54 1.31 20.09
CA PHE A 311 12.42 2.65 19.52
C PHE A 311 12.00 3.69 20.57
N TYR A 312 11.04 3.40 21.44
CA TYR A 312 10.60 4.29 22.53
C TYR A 312 11.76 4.67 23.48
N ARG A 313 12.49 3.66 23.99
CA ARG A 313 13.65 3.87 24.86
C ARG A 313 14.73 4.70 24.14
N ASN A 314 15.16 4.24 22.95
CA ASN A 314 16.23 4.86 22.18
C ASN A 314 15.74 5.27 20.78
N ARG A 315 15.20 6.50 20.67
CA ARG A 315 14.63 7.08 19.43
C ARG A 315 15.70 7.41 18.36
N THR A 316 16.45 6.43 17.86
CA THR A 316 17.38 6.63 16.74
C THR A 316 16.72 6.31 15.39
N LYS A 317 17.21 6.88 14.28
CA LYS A 317 16.77 6.50 12.92
C LYS A 317 16.99 5.00 12.66
N GLU A 318 17.97 4.37 13.31
CA GLU A 318 18.23 2.94 13.22
C GLU A 318 17.13 2.10 13.90
N LYS A 319 16.74 2.44 15.15
CA LYS A 319 15.66 1.74 15.86
C LYS A 319 14.29 1.95 15.21
N ALA A 320 14.00 3.16 14.71
CA ALA A 320 12.82 3.42 13.90
C ALA A 320 12.79 2.54 12.63
N ARG A 321 13.93 2.36 11.95
CA ARG A 321 14.03 1.49 10.77
C ARG A 321 13.82 0.01 11.11
N ARG A 322 14.38 -0.49 12.21
CA ARG A 322 14.12 -1.87 12.70
C ARG A 322 12.63 -2.09 12.97
N MET A 323 11.96 -1.13 13.65
CA MET A 323 10.53 -1.19 13.94
C MET A 323 9.67 -1.11 12.66
N PHE A 324 10.05 -0.26 11.69
CA PHE A 324 9.42 -0.20 10.37
C PHE A 324 9.50 -1.56 9.64
N HIS A 325 10.66 -2.21 9.60
CA HIS A 325 10.79 -3.54 8.99
C HIS A 325 10.03 -4.63 9.76
N ALA A 326 10.01 -4.59 11.10
CA ALA A 326 9.19 -5.49 11.91
C ALA A 326 7.70 -5.34 11.59
N SER A 327 7.21 -4.10 11.43
CA SER A 327 5.83 -3.86 10.98
C SER A 327 5.59 -4.36 9.56
N LEU A 328 6.52 -4.18 8.62
CA LEU A 328 6.37 -4.66 7.24
C LEU A 328 6.26 -6.19 7.16
N LEU A 329 6.92 -6.92 8.07
CA LEU A 329 6.82 -8.38 8.19
C LEU A 329 5.55 -8.83 8.95
N TYR A 330 5.10 -8.07 9.96
CA TYR A 330 3.94 -8.40 10.79
C TYR A 330 2.69 -8.69 9.94
N LEU A 331 2.30 -7.78 9.03
CA LEU A 331 1.01 -7.90 8.35
C LEU A 331 0.92 -9.13 7.44
N PRO A 332 1.89 -9.44 6.55
CA PRO A 332 1.89 -10.68 5.78
C PRO A 332 1.78 -11.94 6.65
N VAL A 333 2.57 -12.03 7.73
CA VAL A 333 2.55 -13.21 8.61
C VAL A 333 1.21 -13.34 9.36
N PHE A 334 0.65 -12.23 9.86
CA PHE A 334 -0.65 -12.22 10.53
C PHE A 334 -1.80 -12.63 9.58
N MET A 335 -1.80 -12.14 8.33
CA MET A 335 -2.78 -12.56 7.32
C MET A 335 -2.60 -14.03 6.92
N SER A 336 -1.37 -14.51 6.74
CA SER A 336 -1.12 -15.93 6.47
C SER A 336 -1.58 -16.84 7.61
N GLY A 337 -1.31 -16.46 8.87
CA GLY A 337 -1.80 -17.20 10.04
C GLY A 337 -3.34 -17.23 10.11
N LEU A 338 -4.00 -16.08 9.90
CA LEU A 338 -5.47 -16.03 9.83
C LEU A 338 -6.04 -16.97 8.75
N LEU A 339 -5.39 -17.08 7.59
CA LEU A 339 -5.84 -17.96 6.50
C LEU A 339 -5.53 -19.45 6.74
N ILE A 340 -4.39 -19.77 7.34
CA ILE A 340 -3.97 -21.15 7.66
C ILE A 340 -4.81 -21.73 8.80
N HIS A 341 -5.14 -20.92 9.81
CA HIS A 341 -5.92 -21.34 10.98
C HIS A 341 -7.42 -21.09 10.83
N ARG A 342 -7.88 -20.57 9.69
CA ARG A 342 -9.28 -20.22 9.40
C ARG A 342 -10.18 -21.42 9.63
N ARG A 343 -11.16 -21.27 10.51
CA ARG A 343 -12.21 -22.27 10.72
C ARG A 343 -13.34 -22.11 9.70
N SER A 344 -13.93 -23.23 9.32
CA SER A 344 -15.17 -23.25 8.53
C SER A 344 -16.40 -23.22 9.44
N GLU A 345 -17.52 -22.71 8.95
CA GLU A 345 -18.83 -22.73 9.63
C GLU A 345 -19.25 -24.15 10.04
N ASN A 346 -18.89 -25.16 9.24
CA ASN A 346 -19.12 -26.57 9.57
C ASN A 346 -18.38 -27.01 10.85
N GLU A 347 -17.18 -26.47 11.09
CA GLU A 347 -16.38 -26.77 12.27
C GLU A 347 -16.86 -25.97 13.49
N GLN A 348 -17.29 -24.72 13.27
CA GLN A 348 -17.92 -23.88 14.30
C GLN A 348 -19.20 -24.55 14.82
N PHE A 349 -20.11 -24.98 13.94
CA PHE A 349 -21.33 -25.67 14.33
C PHE A 349 -21.08 -26.96 15.10
N LEU A 350 -20.06 -27.75 14.70
CA LEU A 350 -19.67 -28.96 15.43
C LEU A 350 -19.07 -28.63 16.81
N GLU A 351 -18.20 -27.63 16.91
CA GLU A 351 -17.59 -27.25 18.20
C GLU A 351 -18.58 -26.57 19.14
N ASP A 352 -19.51 -25.75 18.65
CA ASP A 352 -20.55 -25.15 19.51
C ASP A 352 -21.58 -26.20 19.96
N LYS A 353 -21.89 -27.18 19.12
CA LYS A 353 -22.69 -28.35 19.54
C LYS A 353 -21.93 -29.22 20.55
N ALA A 354 -20.62 -29.38 20.41
CA ALA A 354 -19.76 -30.06 21.39
C ALA A 354 -19.66 -29.27 22.71
N LYS A 355 -19.47 -27.95 22.68
CA LYS A 355 -19.50 -27.07 23.87
C LYS A 355 -20.87 -27.05 24.53
N GLY A 356 -21.95 -27.15 23.76
CA GLY A 356 -23.31 -27.33 24.28
C GLY A 356 -23.46 -28.65 25.03
N PHE A 357 -23.00 -29.75 24.43
CA PHE A 357 -23.00 -31.08 25.06
C PHE A 357 -22.10 -31.11 26.32
N VAL A 358 -20.89 -30.55 26.25
CA VAL A 358 -19.95 -30.46 27.38
C VAL A 358 -20.50 -29.55 28.48
N LYS A 359 -21.22 -28.47 28.19
CA LYS A 359 -21.91 -27.67 29.23
C LYS A 359 -23.07 -28.42 29.89
N SER A 360 -23.75 -29.32 29.18
CA SER A 360 -24.76 -30.22 29.74
C SER A 360 -24.16 -31.44 30.48
N ALA A 361 -22.89 -31.76 30.26
CA ALA A 361 -22.18 -32.87 30.92
C ALA A 361 -21.35 -32.41 32.13
N SER A 362 -20.67 -31.27 32.04
CA SER A 362 -19.84 -30.70 33.13
C SER A 362 -20.65 -30.09 34.27
N SER A 363 -21.99 -30.10 34.17
CA SER A 363 -22.90 -29.91 35.31
C SER A 363 -23.09 -31.19 36.15
N THR A 364 -22.56 -32.33 35.71
CA THR A 364 -22.89 -33.67 36.22
C THR A 364 -21.67 -34.44 36.73
N GLU A 365 -20.49 -34.26 36.13
CA GLU A 365 -19.29 -35.05 36.45
C GLU A 365 -18.12 -34.15 36.90
N SER A 366 -17.77 -34.23 38.20
CA SER A 366 -16.65 -33.51 38.82
C SER A 366 -15.90 -34.39 39.83
N SER A 367 -15.50 -35.56 39.33
CA SER A 367 -14.81 -36.66 40.04
C SER A 367 -14.29 -37.61 38.94
N GLU A 368 -13.09 -38.20 38.98
CA GLU A 368 -11.98 -38.17 39.95
C GLU A 368 -10.73 -38.84 39.27
N LEU A 369 -9.55 -38.81 39.92
CA LEU A 369 -8.32 -39.57 39.56
C LEU A 369 -7.60 -39.21 38.22
N ASP A 370 -6.38 -39.69 37.95
CA ASP A 370 -5.06 -39.52 38.62
C ASP A 370 -3.95 -40.03 37.66
N ASP A 371 -2.65 -39.83 38.00
CA ASP A 371 -1.36 -40.40 37.49
C ASP A 371 -1.31 -41.21 36.16
N ASP A 372 -0.29 -41.11 35.30
CA ASP A 372 1.15 -41.32 35.61
C ASP A 372 2.11 -40.72 34.52
N ASN A 373 3.42 -40.96 34.70
CA ASN A 373 4.58 -40.36 34.04
C ASN A 373 4.94 -40.97 32.65
N GLY A 374 5.67 -40.21 31.82
CA GLY A 374 6.02 -40.55 30.43
C GLY A 374 7.39 -40.04 29.95
N ASP A 375 8.42 -40.37 30.71
CA ASP A 375 9.88 -40.18 30.57
C ASP A 375 10.56 -39.94 29.17
N GLN A 376 11.68 -39.19 29.18
CA GLN A 376 12.80 -39.11 28.20
C GLN A 376 12.51 -38.74 26.71
N ASN A 377 13.39 -38.07 25.95
CA ASN A 377 14.87 -38.12 25.96
C ASN A 377 15.51 -36.85 25.30
N ILE A 378 16.76 -36.52 25.63
CA ILE A 378 17.53 -35.42 25.02
C ILE A 378 18.56 -35.96 24.01
N LYS A 379 18.53 -35.48 22.76
CA LYS A 379 19.63 -35.66 21.80
C LYS A 379 20.07 -34.35 21.15
N ALA A 380 21.38 -34.17 21.04
CA ALA A 380 22.05 -32.94 20.61
C ALA A 380 22.94 -33.19 19.37
N ARG A 381 23.54 -32.10 18.85
CA ARG A 381 24.42 -32.01 17.65
C ARG A 381 23.63 -32.00 16.32
N ARG A 382 24.04 -31.26 15.28
CA ARG A 382 25.18 -30.33 15.06
C ARG A 382 24.75 -29.25 14.03
N PRO A 383 25.47 -28.13 13.85
CA PRO A 383 24.97 -27.01 13.05
C PRO A 383 25.04 -27.29 11.54
N TYR A 384 23.98 -26.94 10.81
CA TYR A 384 24.01 -26.95 9.34
C TYR A 384 24.64 -25.66 8.79
N ARG A 385 25.44 -25.81 7.74
CA ARG A 385 26.28 -24.77 7.15
C ARG A 385 25.43 -23.83 6.28
N THR A 386 25.52 -22.53 6.50
CA THR A 386 24.89 -21.52 5.64
C THR A 386 25.57 -21.48 4.26
N GLU A 387 24.88 -21.94 3.23
CA GLU A 387 25.24 -21.62 1.85
C GLU A 387 24.78 -20.19 1.51
N ALA A 388 25.70 -19.37 1.01
CA ALA A 388 25.43 -17.99 0.64
C ALA A 388 24.69 -17.92 -0.70
N ARG A 389 23.36 -18.03 -0.67
CA ARG A 389 22.53 -17.66 -1.83
C ARG A 389 22.79 -16.18 -2.17
N PRO A 390 23.09 -15.83 -3.44
CA PRO A 390 23.42 -14.46 -3.82
C PRO A 390 22.24 -13.50 -3.56
N PRO A 391 22.51 -12.21 -3.30
CA PRO A 391 21.49 -11.27 -2.88
C PRO A 391 20.45 -11.04 -3.99
N VAL A 392 19.18 -11.34 -3.67
CA VAL A 392 18.05 -11.16 -4.59
C VAL A 392 17.85 -9.66 -4.87
N SER A 393 18.27 -9.23 -6.06
CA SER A 393 18.37 -7.81 -6.44
C SER A 393 17.03 -7.18 -6.87
N TYR A 394 15.99 -7.27 -6.03
CA TYR A 394 14.73 -6.57 -6.27
C TYR A 394 14.75 -5.14 -5.70
N ALA A 395 15.11 -4.19 -6.56
CA ALA A 395 15.06 -2.77 -6.30
C ALA A 395 13.62 -2.30 -5.97
N SER A 396 13.34 -2.15 -4.68
CA SER A 396 12.05 -1.77 -4.12
C SER A 396 12.00 -0.26 -3.89
N VAL A 397 11.14 0.45 -4.64
CA VAL A 397 11.16 1.92 -4.79
C VAL A 397 9.81 2.55 -4.46
N ALA A 398 9.86 3.72 -3.82
CA ALA A 398 8.77 4.67 -3.50
C ALA A 398 7.77 4.29 -2.38
N PRO A 399 7.60 5.14 -1.35
CA PRO A 399 6.10 4.96 -0.16
C PRO A 399 4.65 5.00 -0.71
N PHE A 400 3.73 4.56 0.14
CA PHE A 400 2.76 5.45 0.84
C PHE A 400 1.98 4.58 1.85
N PRO A 401 2.19 4.68 3.17
CA PRO A 401 3.47 4.89 3.87
C PRO A 401 4.54 3.81 3.55
N PHE A 402 4.21 2.75 2.83
CA PHE A 402 5.10 1.62 2.55
C PHE A 402 6.15 1.93 1.47
N LEU A 403 7.13 2.78 1.80
CA LEU A 403 8.18 3.31 0.89
C LEU A 403 9.52 2.78 1.44
N PRO A 404 10.60 2.65 0.63
CA PRO A 404 11.94 2.41 1.17
C PRO A 404 12.42 3.61 1.99
N ALA A 405 13.21 3.32 3.04
CA ALA A 405 14.01 4.34 3.71
C ALA A 405 15.06 4.92 2.73
N PRO A 406 15.50 6.18 2.91
CA PRO A 406 16.51 6.78 2.03
C PRO A 406 17.79 5.95 1.98
N SER A 407 18.19 5.57 0.76
CA SER A 407 19.54 5.11 0.46
C SER A 407 20.48 6.31 0.56
N TYR A 408 21.04 6.52 1.75
CA TYR A 408 22.19 7.39 1.91
C TYR A 408 23.39 6.70 1.26
N ASN A 409 23.67 7.05 0.00
CA ASN A 409 25.04 7.00 -0.48
C ASN A 409 25.80 8.04 0.35
N PHE A 410 26.53 7.57 1.37
CA PHE A 410 27.63 8.36 1.89
C PHE A 410 28.70 8.44 0.78
N PRO A 411 29.29 9.63 0.56
CA PRO A 411 30.42 9.77 -0.35
C PRO A 411 31.68 9.05 0.19
#